data_AF-A0A958P6Q0-F1
#
_entry.id   AF-A0A958P6Q0-F1
#
_cell.length_a   1.000
_cell.length_b   1.000
_cell.length_c   1.000
_cell.angle_alpha   90.00
_cell.angle_beta   90.00
_cell.angle_gamma   90.00
#
_symmetry.space_group_name_H-M   'P 1'
#
loop_
_entity.id
_entity.type
_entity.pdbx_description
1 polymer ?
#
loop_
_entity_poly.entity_id
_entity_poly.type
_entity_poly.pdbx_seq_one_letter_code
_entity_poly.pdbx_strand_id
1 'polypeptide(L)'
;MKVAILLSVGVIWLTGCGNYKEIKKTPENLTIQGKTTDLDFETIKKNILEPMCMSCHTGRHAAFQNYGMVKASAAEILERVKALGNRRMPPVAEPQLDSQSLAQLEEWIEAGAPQFSKPIGPAPEEPKPASVGFEDIRKSIFVPYHCMDCHAQFRDYNTAKKSALSILGSIDSGAMPFPRRKGLAVEPVTSELKEMLKAWVEQGTPEKVGERPSEVIDRPLEPTWVSLRNNVFGPKCILCHNSYGPRAPKAFGTFTEMIAFSFKDKGLFNQGSPIDSHLIGAILGRVDDDEFYFNSMPYNTPSDDIEKKIEKVTDVELEMIQQWIALGTPYSREDSNLPSPLDDSKVDK
;
A
#
# COMPACT_ATOMS: atom_id res chain seq x y z
N MET A 1 -1.15 -37.90 77.91
CA MET A 1 -1.23 -38.01 76.44
C MET A 1 -1.31 -36.60 75.85
N LYS A 2 -0.24 -36.14 75.18
CA LYS A 2 -0.26 -34.94 74.35
C LYS A 2 0.41 -35.32 73.04
N VAL A 3 -0.35 -35.29 71.95
CA VAL A 3 0.11 -35.58 70.59
C VAL A 3 0.60 -34.28 69.99
N ALA A 4 1.90 -34.19 69.71
CA ALA A 4 2.48 -33.07 68.97
C ALA A 4 2.78 -33.55 67.55
N ILE A 5 2.01 -33.03 66.59
CA ILE A 5 2.19 -33.27 65.15
C ILE A 5 3.24 -32.27 64.66
N LEU A 6 4.41 -32.78 64.31
CA LEU A 6 5.51 -32.04 63.69
C LEU A 6 5.27 -31.96 62.18
N LEU A 7 4.83 -30.80 61.71
CA LEU A 7 4.72 -30.43 60.29
C LEU A 7 6.09 -29.91 59.83
N SER A 8 6.92 -30.79 59.27
CA SER A 8 8.17 -30.41 58.61
C SER A 8 7.89 -30.03 57.15
N VAL A 9 8.01 -28.74 56.88
CA VAL A 9 7.92 -28.09 55.56
C VAL A 9 9.06 -28.60 54.66
N GLY A 10 8.70 -29.23 53.55
CA GLY A 10 9.62 -29.64 52.50
C GLY A 10 10.09 -28.43 51.68
N VAL A 11 11.37 -28.12 51.76
CA VAL A 11 12.05 -27.13 50.91
C VAL A 11 12.27 -27.77 49.53
N ILE A 12 11.49 -27.34 48.54
CA ILE A 12 11.67 -27.69 47.14
C ILE A 12 12.81 -26.83 46.57
N TRP A 13 13.96 -27.45 46.31
CA TRP A 13 15.05 -26.86 45.55
C TRP A 13 14.73 -26.91 44.06
N LEU A 14 14.31 -25.78 43.48
CA LEU A 14 14.29 -25.58 42.03
C LEU A 14 15.70 -25.18 41.58
N THR A 15 16.50 -26.17 41.21
CA THR A 15 17.76 -25.97 40.48
C THR A 15 17.46 -25.37 39.12
N GLY A 16 17.95 -24.15 38.90
CA GLY A 16 17.82 -23.41 37.66
C GLY A 16 18.56 -24.06 36.48
N CYS A 17 17.85 -24.22 35.38
CA CYS A 17 18.43 -24.42 34.06
C CYS A 17 18.51 -23.06 33.35
N GLY A 18 19.73 -22.63 33.03
CA GLY A 18 20.05 -21.93 31.79
C GLY A 18 19.50 -20.53 31.61
N ASN A 19 20.19 -19.55 32.20
CA ASN A 19 20.09 -18.15 31.81
C ASN A 19 20.75 -17.96 30.42
N TYR A 20 20.03 -18.26 29.34
CA TYR A 20 20.51 -18.05 27.97
C TYR A 20 20.34 -16.58 27.60
N LYS A 21 21.36 -15.77 27.89
CA LYS A 21 21.50 -14.44 27.28
C LYS A 21 21.98 -14.63 25.85
N GLU A 22 21.05 -14.69 24.91
CA GLU A 22 21.37 -14.53 23.50
C GLU A 22 21.68 -13.05 23.25
N ILE A 23 22.96 -12.70 23.20
CA ILE A 23 23.40 -11.39 22.72
C ILE A 23 23.18 -11.40 21.20
N LYS A 24 21.99 -10.97 20.75
CA LYS A 24 21.81 -10.53 19.36
C LYS A 24 22.54 -9.21 19.21
N LYS A 25 23.84 -9.28 18.89
CA LYS A 25 24.52 -8.14 18.29
C LYS A 25 23.80 -7.87 16.98
N THR A 26 23.06 -6.79 16.92
CA THR A 26 22.66 -6.17 15.66
C THR A 26 23.95 -6.02 14.85
N PRO A 27 24.09 -6.63 13.66
CA PRO A 27 25.29 -6.45 12.86
C PRO A 27 25.47 -4.95 12.63
N GLU A 28 26.65 -4.46 12.97
CA GLU A 28 27.06 -3.10 12.66
C GLU A 28 26.73 -2.81 11.20
N ASN A 29 26.18 -1.63 11.00
CA ASN A 29 25.68 -1.11 9.74
C ASN A 29 26.82 -1.15 8.69
N LEU A 30 26.93 -2.27 7.97
CA LEU A 30 27.84 -2.43 6.85
C LEU A 30 27.45 -1.38 5.82
N THR A 31 28.20 -0.29 5.80
CA THR A 31 28.13 0.70 4.73
C THR A 31 28.78 0.05 3.51
N ILE A 32 28.03 -0.81 2.83
CA ILE A 32 28.44 -1.43 1.58
C ILE A 32 28.51 -0.30 0.56
N GLN A 33 29.71 0.11 0.17
CA GLN A 33 29.92 0.84 -1.08
C GLN A 33 29.52 -0.11 -2.21
N GLY A 34 28.23 -0.06 -2.57
CA GLY A 34 27.58 -1.03 -3.44
C GLY A 34 28.26 -1.10 -4.80
N LYS A 35 29.04 -2.17 -5.00
CA LYS A 35 29.50 -2.58 -6.33
C LYS A 35 28.27 -2.70 -7.23
N THR A 36 28.29 -2.02 -8.36
CA THR A 36 27.20 -2.11 -9.34
C THR A 36 27.28 -3.45 -10.05
N THR A 37 26.15 -4.11 -10.21
CA THR A 37 26.00 -5.36 -10.97
C THR A 37 24.80 -5.25 -11.91
N ASP A 38 24.87 -6.01 -12.99
CA ASP A 38 23.79 -6.15 -13.98
C ASP A 38 22.84 -7.28 -13.61
N LEU A 39 23.17 -8.02 -12.55
CA LEU A 39 22.37 -9.12 -12.05
C LEU A 39 21.19 -8.58 -11.24
N ASP A 40 20.00 -8.99 -11.61
CA ASP A 40 18.77 -8.72 -10.88
C ASP A 40 18.14 -10.00 -10.33
N PHE A 41 17.10 -9.83 -9.52
CA PHE A 41 16.46 -10.97 -8.88
C PHE A 41 15.90 -11.95 -9.91
N GLU A 42 15.31 -11.46 -11.00
CA GLU A 42 14.73 -12.33 -12.03
C GLU A 42 15.81 -13.16 -12.73
N THR A 43 16.96 -12.55 -13.01
CA THR A 43 18.13 -13.25 -13.58
C THR A 43 18.64 -14.33 -12.63
N ILE A 44 18.82 -14.01 -11.34
CA ILE A 44 19.28 -14.98 -10.32
C ILE A 44 18.25 -16.09 -10.10
N LYS A 45 16.97 -15.72 -10.06
CA LYS A 45 15.88 -16.68 -9.90
C LYS A 45 15.86 -17.69 -11.04
N LYS A 46 15.84 -17.21 -12.28
CA LYS A 46 15.78 -18.04 -13.49
C LYS A 46 17.02 -18.91 -13.67
N ASN A 47 18.21 -18.35 -13.45
CA ASN A 47 19.47 -19.04 -13.76
C ASN A 47 19.96 -19.94 -12.62
N ILE A 48 19.59 -19.65 -11.37
CA ILE A 48 20.15 -20.32 -10.19
C ILE A 48 19.04 -20.88 -9.31
N LEU A 49 18.13 -20.05 -8.78
CA LEU A 49 17.20 -20.51 -7.75
C LEU A 49 16.22 -21.56 -8.28
N GLU A 50 15.64 -21.34 -9.47
CA GLU A 50 14.70 -22.27 -10.10
C GLU A 50 15.33 -23.63 -10.41
N PRO A 51 16.45 -23.73 -11.16
CA PRO A 51 17.04 -25.02 -11.49
C PRO A 51 17.73 -25.71 -10.31
N MET A 52 18.29 -24.96 -9.36
CA MET A 52 19.19 -25.53 -8.33
C MET A 52 18.57 -25.60 -6.93
N CYS A 53 17.60 -24.76 -6.60
CA CYS A 53 17.08 -24.63 -5.24
C CYS A 53 15.61 -25.04 -5.15
N MET A 54 14.80 -24.65 -6.12
CA MET A 54 13.35 -24.76 -6.01
C MET A 54 12.84 -26.20 -6.09
N SER A 55 13.58 -27.15 -6.65
CA SER A 55 13.22 -28.58 -6.62
C SER A 55 13.02 -29.12 -5.19
N CYS A 56 13.89 -28.72 -4.26
CA CYS A 56 13.81 -29.10 -2.84
C CYS A 56 13.08 -28.07 -1.97
N HIS A 57 13.02 -26.81 -2.41
CA HIS A 57 12.38 -25.71 -1.69
C HIS A 57 11.01 -25.35 -2.28
N THR A 58 10.14 -26.35 -2.44
CA THR A 58 8.72 -26.17 -2.81
C THR A 58 7.79 -26.25 -1.59
N GLY A 59 6.52 -25.86 -1.78
CA GLY A 59 5.47 -26.04 -0.78
C GLY A 59 5.66 -25.20 0.48
N ARG A 60 5.71 -25.83 1.66
CA ARG A 60 5.88 -25.14 2.95
C ARG A 60 7.24 -24.43 3.08
N HIS A 61 8.17 -24.66 2.16
CA HIS A 61 9.49 -24.03 2.09
C HIS A 61 9.69 -23.21 0.80
N ALA A 62 8.61 -22.73 0.16
CA ALA A 62 8.65 -21.94 -1.08
C ALA A 62 9.22 -20.50 -0.93
N ALA A 63 10.12 -20.28 0.03
CA ALA A 63 10.70 -18.98 0.33
C ALA A 63 11.43 -18.37 -0.89
N PHE A 64 11.91 -19.18 -1.83
CA PHE A 64 12.67 -18.72 -2.98
C PHE A 64 11.83 -18.18 -4.15
N GLN A 65 10.50 -18.23 -4.05
CA GLN A 65 9.62 -17.58 -5.03
C GLN A 65 9.48 -16.06 -4.81
N ASN A 66 9.77 -15.60 -3.59
CA ASN A 66 9.54 -14.22 -3.17
C ASN A 66 10.87 -13.49 -2.98
N TYR A 67 11.05 -12.36 -3.68
CA TYR A 67 12.25 -11.54 -3.59
C TYR A 67 12.59 -11.12 -2.15
N GLY A 68 11.60 -10.64 -1.38
CA GLY A 68 11.81 -10.16 -0.02
C GLY A 68 12.37 -11.24 0.91
N MET A 69 11.86 -12.46 0.78
CA MET A 69 12.34 -13.63 1.53
C MET A 69 13.77 -14.03 1.13
N VAL A 70 14.05 -14.10 -0.18
CA VAL A 70 15.40 -14.41 -0.68
C VAL A 70 16.41 -13.36 -0.22
N LYS A 71 16.05 -12.08 -0.32
CA LYS A 71 16.88 -10.96 0.13
C LYS A 71 17.18 -11.04 1.62
N ALA A 72 16.17 -11.29 2.45
CA ALA A 72 16.32 -11.41 3.90
C ALA A 72 17.26 -12.55 4.30
N SER A 73 17.32 -13.62 3.49
CA SER A 73 18.16 -14.80 3.75
C SER A 73 19.42 -14.86 2.88
N ALA A 74 19.75 -13.82 2.12
CA ALA A 74 20.81 -13.85 1.11
C ALA A 74 22.18 -14.32 1.67
N ALA A 75 22.59 -13.77 2.82
CA ALA A 75 23.85 -14.15 3.46
C ALA A 75 23.86 -15.62 3.90
N GLU A 76 22.75 -16.13 4.47
CA GLU A 76 22.65 -17.54 4.87
C GLU A 76 22.66 -18.46 3.64
N ILE A 77 21.95 -18.08 2.56
CA ILE A 77 21.96 -18.84 1.30
C ILE A 77 23.41 -19.02 0.82
N LEU A 78 24.18 -17.94 0.77
CA LEU A 78 25.57 -17.99 0.31
C LEU A 78 26.45 -18.85 1.24
N GLU A 79 26.29 -18.72 2.55
CA GLU A 79 27.00 -19.57 3.53
C GLU A 79 26.70 -21.06 3.30
N ARG A 80 25.42 -21.42 3.14
CA ARG A 80 24.98 -22.81 2.94
C ARG A 80 25.47 -23.39 1.62
N VAL A 81 25.48 -22.59 0.56
CA VAL A 81 25.96 -23.02 -0.76
C VAL A 81 27.46 -23.25 -0.76
N LYS A 82 28.22 -22.44 0.00
CA LYS A 82 29.68 -22.61 0.18
C LYS A 82 30.06 -23.66 1.22
N ALA A 83 29.14 -24.09 2.08
CA ALA A 83 29.43 -25.00 3.17
C ALA A 83 29.94 -26.36 2.67
N LEU A 84 30.78 -27.00 3.47
CA LEU A 84 31.26 -28.37 3.24
C LEU A 84 30.50 -29.35 4.14
N GLY A 85 30.37 -30.61 3.70
CA GLY A 85 29.73 -31.68 4.46
C GLY A 85 28.20 -31.56 4.56
N ASN A 86 27.62 -31.98 5.69
CA ASN A 86 26.18 -32.24 5.82
C ASN A 86 25.29 -30.99 5.88
N ARG A 87 25.87 -29.78 5.94
CA ARG A 87 25.13 -28.51 5.94
C ARG A 87 25.15 -27.81 4.58
N ARG A 88 25.77 -28.44 3.58
CA ARG A 88 25.88 -27.94 2.21
C ARG A 88 24.54 -27.97 1.50
N MET A 89 24.28 -26.92 0.72
CA MET A 89 23.16 -26.85 -0.22
C MET A 89 23.69 -26.64 -1.65
N PRO A 90 23.12 -27.31 -2.66
CA PRO A 90 22.19 -28.44 -2.55
C PRO A 90 22.82 -29.64 -1.81
N PRO A 91 22.04 -30.62 -1.31
CA PRO A 91 22.58 -31.83 -0.70
C PRO A 91 23.56 -32.56 -1.62
N VAL A 92 24.48 -33.37 -1.07
CA VAL A 92 25.56 -34.03 -1.85
C VAL A 92 25.04 -34.90 -3.01
N ALA A 93 23.83 -35.43 -2.91
CA ALA A 93 23.20 -36.23 -3.97
C ALA A 93 22.65 -35.39 -5.13
N GLU A 94 22.51 -34.08 -4.95
CA GLU A 94 21.96 -33.15 -5.93
C GLU A 94 23.07 -32.41 -6.70
N PRO A 95 22.80 -31.99 -7.95
CA PRO A 95 23.71 -31.12 -8.70
C PRO A 95 24.10 -29.89 -7.89
N GLN A 96 25.40 -29.62 -7.81
CA GLN A 96 25.94 -28.46 -7.11
C GLN A 96 26.00 -27.27 -8.07
N LEU A 97 25.96 -26.05 -7.53
CA LEU A 97 26.22 -24.86 -8.34
C LEU A 97 27.63 -24.97 -8.92
N ASP A 98 27.75 -24.73 -10.23
CA ASP A 98 29.04 -24.55 -10.86
C ASP A 98 29.70 -23.24 -10.42
N SER A 99 30.98 -23.07 -10.74
CA SER A 99 31.74 -21.89 -10.33
C SER A 99 31.18 -20.59 -10.89
N GLN A 100 30.54 -20.63 -12.07
CA GLN A 100 29.96 -19.45 -12.71
C GLN A 100 28.68 -19.01 -11.99
N SER A 101 27.78 -19.93 -11.72
CA SER A 101 26.52 -19.70 -11.01
C SER A 101 26.79 -19.22 -9.58
N LEU A 102 27.77 -19.83 -8.91
CA LEU A 102 28.21 -19.38 -7.59
C LEU A 102 28.75 -17.95 -7.64
N ALA A 103 29.58 -17.60 -8.63
CA ALA A 103 30.09 -16.25 -8.79
C ALA A 103 28.98 -15.21 -9.05
N GLN A 104 27.97 -15.55 -9.86
CA GLN A 104 26.81 -14.69 -10.10
C GLN A 104 26.00 -14.45 -8.82
N LEU A 105 25.76 -15.51 -8.03
CA LEU A 105 25.05 -15.39 -6.76
C LEU A 105 25.83 -14.50 -5.77
N GLU A 106 27.15 -14.68 -5.68
CA GLU A 106 28.02 -13.83 -4.86
C GLU A 106 27.97 -12.37 -5.28
N GLU A 107 28.13 -12.09 -6.57
CA GLU A 107 28.13 -10.73 -7.10
C GLU A 107 26.79 -10.03 -6.83
N TRP A 108 25.67 -10.73 -7.05
CA TRP A 108 24.34 -10.19 -6.77
C TRP A 108 24.15 -9.87 -5.28
N ILE A 109 24.61 -10.74 -4.38
CA ILE A 109 24.52 -10.52 -2.92
C ILE A 109 25.43 -9.37 -2.49
N GLU A 110 26.67 -9.30 -3.00
CA GLU A 110 27.62 -8.20 -2.73
C GLU A 110 27.07 -6.83 -3.19
N ALA A 111 26.31 -6.81 -4.28
CA ALA A 111 25.62 -5.61 -4.76
C ALA A 111 24.37 -5.22 -3.94
N GLY A 112 24.08 -5.94 -2.86
CA GLY A 112 22.94 -5.70 -1.98
C GLY A 112 21.65 -6.43 -2.41
N ALA A 113 21.79 -7.50 -3.20
CA ALA A 113 20.70 -8.30 -3.73
C ALA A 113 19.60 -7.43 -4.38
N PRO A 114 19.92 -6.62 -5.40
CA PRO A 114 18.95 -5.73 -6.03
C PRO A 114 17.81 -6.52 -6.68
N GLN A 115 16.57 -6.03 -6.54
CA GLN A 115 15.41 -6.64 -7.19
C GLN A 115 15.46 -6.44 -8.71
N PHE A 116 15.90 -5.25 -9.12
CA PHE A 116 15.95 -4.79 -10.49
C PHE A 116 17.39 -4.41 -10.84
N SER A 117 17.79 -4.72 -12.07
CA SER A 117 19.13 -4.41 -12.56
C SER A 117 19.28 -2.89 -12.61
N LYS A 118 20.44 -2.38 -12.20
CA LYS A 118 20.72 -0.96 -12.42
C LYS A 118 20.88 -0.77 -13.92
N PRO A 119 20.13 0.15 -14.57
CA PRO A 119 20.32 0.39 -15.98
C PRO A 119 21.76 0.84 -16.23
N ILE A 120 22.49 0.08 -17.04
CA ILE A 120 23.85 0.40 -17.45
C ILE A 120 23.74 1.46 -18.54
N GLY A 121 24.04 2.70 -18.18
CA GLY A 121 24.05 3.84 -19.08
C GLY A 121 23.05 4.91 -18.69
N PRO A 122 23.13 6.12 -19.29
CA PRO A 122 22.00 7.03 -19.25
C PRO A 122 20.81 6.25 -19.79
N ALA A 123 19.77 6.07 -18.97
CA ALA A 123 18.53 5.46 -19.40
C ALA A 123 18.18 6.09 -20.77
N PRO A 124 17.96 5.30 -21.83
CA PRO A 124 17.37 5.83 -23.06
C PRO A 124 16.22 6.69 -22.60
N GLU A 125 16.29 7.99 -22.88
CA GLU A 125 15.35 8.97 -22.37
C GLU A 125 13.97 8.40 -22.70
N GLU A 126 13.25 7.91 -21.68
CA GLU A 126 12.00 7.20 -21.91
C GLU A 126 11.16 8.15 -22.74
N PRO A 127 10.69 7.73 -23.93
CA PRO A 127 9.97 8.63 -24.80
C PRO A 127 8.82 9.17 -23.98
N LYS A 128 8.91 10.45 -23.62
CA LYS A 128 7.95 11.11 -22.75
C LYS A 128 6.58 10.75 -23.27
N PRO A 129 5.70 10.11 -22.46
CA PRO A 129 4.43 9.61 -22.96
C PRO A 129 3.73 10.74 -23.69
N ALA A 130 3.29 10.45 -24.91
CA ALA A 130 2.60 11.43 -25.74
C ALA A 130 1.49 12.06 -24.89
N SER A 131 1.34 13.39 -24.94
CA SER A 131 0.28 14.04 -24.18
C SER A 131 -1.07 13.47 -24.59
N VAL A 132 -1.90 13.09 -23.62
CA VAL A 132 -3.19 12.42 -23.86
C VAL A 132 -4.29 13.38 -23.45
N GLY A 133 -5.31 13.59 -24.27
CA GLY A 133 -6.48 14.40 -23.92
C GLY A 133 -7.66 13.55 -23.44
N PHE A 134 -8.70 14.21 -22.91
CA PHE A 134 -9.93 13.52 -22.49
C PHE A 134 -10.59 12.73 -23.63
N GLU A 135 -10.59 13.27 -24.84
CA GLU A 135 -11.18 12.59 -26.00
C GLU A 135 -10.46 11.29 -26.36
N ASP A 136 -9.15 11.22 -26.14
CA ASP A 136 -8.36 10.00 -26.36
C ASP A 136 -8.73 8.93 -25.32
N ILE A 137 -8.85 9.32 -24.04
CA ILE A 137 -9.34 8.44 -22.96
C ILE A 137 -10.76 7.96 -23.26
N ARG A 138 -11.63 8.86 -23.68
CA ARG A 138 -13.02 8.54 -23.98
C ARG A 138 -13.11 7.51 -25.12
N LYS A 139 -12.38 7.72 -26.21
CA LYS A 139 -12.38 6.84 -27.39
C LYS A 139 -11.69 5.50 -27.14
N SER A 140 -10.60 5.49 -26.38
CA SER A 140 -9.79 4.28 -26.18
C SER A 140 -10.26 3.43 -25.00
N ILE A 141 -10.89 4.03 -23.99
CA ILE A 141 -11.28 3.35 -22.76
C ILE A 141 -12.80 3.42 -22.54
N PHE A 142 -13.39 4.61 -22.45
CA PHE A 142 -14.78 4.71 -21.99
C PHE A 142 -15.82 4.18 -22.98
N VAL A 143 -15.58 4.33 -24.29
CA VAL A 143 -16.44 3.77 -25.34
C VAL A 143 -16.24 2.26 -25.49
N PRO A 144 -15.02 1.73 -25.73
CA PRO A 144 -14.85 0.32 -26.08
C PRO A 144 -15.15 -0.62 -24.91
N TYR A 145 -14.89 -0.17 -23.68
CA TYR A 145 -15.19 -0.94 -22.47
C TYR A 145 -16.59 -0.62 -21.91
N HIS A 146 -17.44 0.06 -22.69
CA HIS A 146 -18.83 0.36 -22.35
C HIS A 146 -19.03 1.07 -21.01
N CYS A 147 -18.03 1.79 -20.50
CA CYS A 147 -18.12 2.49 -19.22
C CYS A 147 -19.30 3.47 -19.21
N MET A 148 -19.53 4.16 -20.32
CA MET A 148 -20.59 5.16 -20.47
C MET A 148 -22.00 4.58 -20.57
N ASP A 149 -22.16 3.26 -20.68
CA ASP A 149 -23.49 2.65 -20.68
C ASP A 149 -24.08 2.61 -19.26
N CYS A 150 -23.22 2.45 -18.25
CA CYS A 150 -23.60 2.48 -16.82
C CYS A 150 -23.22 3.81 -16.16
N HIS A 151 -22.15 4.46 -16.63
CA HIS A 151 -21.65 5.74 -16.13
C HIS A 151 -21.84 6.83 -17.18
N ALA A 152 -23.08 7.12 -17.55
CA ALA A 152 -23.41 8.09 -18.61
C ALA A 152 -22.82 9.48 -18.34
N GLN A 153 -22.57 9.84 -17.08
CA GLN A 153 -21.92 11.08 -16.69
C GLN A 153 -20.46 11.21 -17.16
N PHE A 154 -19.78 10.10 -17.50
CA PHE A 154 -18.43 10.14 -18.07
C PHE A 154 -18.39 10.62 -19.53
N ARG A 155 -19.54 10.96 -20.12
CA ARG A 155 -19.61 11.72 -21.37
C ARG A 155 -19.15 13.17 -21.20
N ASP A 156 -19.27 13.72 -19.99
CA ASP A 156 -18.85 15.07 -19.64
C ASP A 156 -17.42 15.08 -19.09
N TYR A 157 -16.59 15.95 -19.66
CA TYR A 157 -15.19 16.11 -19.26
C TYR A 157 -15.04 16.45 -17.78
N ASN A 158 -15.81 17.43 -17.28
CA ASN A 158 -15.68 17.91 -15.90
C ASN A 158 -15.98 16.81 -14.88
N THR A 159 -16.96 15.96 -15.17
CA THR A 159 -17.33 14.84 -14.32
C THR A 159 -16.28 13.73 -14.35
N ALA A 160 -15.77 13.39 -15.54
CA ALA A 160 -14.67 12.44 -15.69
C ALA A 160 -13.41 12.92 -14.97
N LYS A 161 -13.03 14.20 -15.14
CA LYS A 161 -11.93 14.87 -14.44
C LYS A 161 -12.06 14.77 -12.92
N LYS A 162 -13.22 15.15 -12.35
CA LYS A 162 -13.50 15.05 -10.91
C LYS A 162 -13.46 13.62 -10.36
N SER A 163 -13.52 12.62 -11.24
CA SER A 163 -13.55 11.20 -10.89
C SER A 163 -12.32 10.45 -11.35
N ALA A 164 -11.34 11.12 -11.97
CA ALA A 164 -10.28 10.46 -12.72
C ALA A 164 -9.41 9.53 -11.87
N LEU A 165 -9.09 9.94 -10.63
CA LEU A 165 -8.38 9.09 -9.66
C LEU A 165 -9.20 7.86 -9.26
N SER A 166 -10.51 8.01 -9.07
CA SER A 166 -11.40 6.88 -8.76
C SER A 166 -11.51 5.92 -9.93
N ILE A 167 -11.61 6.46 -11.16
CA ILE A 167 -11.67 5.66 -12.40
C ILE A 167 -10.37 4.88 -12.57
N LEU A 168 -9.22 5.54 -12.42
CA LEU A 168 -7.90 4.90 -12.48
C LEU A 168 -7.78 3.79 -11.43
N GLY A 169 -8.15 4.07 -10.17
CA GLY A 169 -8.11 3.07 -9.10
C GLY A 169 -8.99 1.84 -9.36
N SER A 170 -10.22 2.04 -9.85
CA SER A 170 -11.13 0.93 -10.19
C SER A 170 -10.65 0.09 -11.37
N ILE A 171 -10.05 0.71 -12.40
CA ILE A 171 -9.50 -0.02 -13.56
C ILE A 171 -8.23 -0.77 -13.19
N ASP A 172 -7.37 -0.13 -12.41
CA ASP A 172 -6.07 -0.69 -12.04
C ASP A 172 -6.21 -1.93 -11.15
N SER A 173 -7.10 -1.85 -10.14
CA SER A 173 -7.46 -2.98 -9.27
C SER A 173 -8.28 -4.09 -9.95
N GLY A 174 -8.70 -3.89 -11.21
CA GLY A 174 -9.55 -4.85 -11.93
C GLY A 174 -11.01 -4.86 -11.45
N ALA A 175 -11.43 -3.94 -10.59
CA ALA A 175 -12.83 -3.79 -10.20
C ALA A 175 -13.71 -3.34 -11.38
N MET A 176 -13.11 -2.68 -12.38
CA MET A 176 -13.74 -2.32 -13.63
C MET A 176 -12.87 -2.75 -14.83
N PRO A 177 -13.49 -3.13 -15.96
CA PRO A 177 -14.94 -3.14 -16.22
C PRO A 177 -15.68 -4.34 -15.60
N PHE A 178 -16.93 -4.13 -15.16
CA PHE A 178 -17.78 -5.20 -14.61
C PHE A 178 -18.69 -5.85 -15.69
N PRO A 179 -18.92 -7.18 -15.66
CA PRO A 179 -19.80 -7.85 -16.61
C PRO A 179 -21.25 -7.40 -16.53
N ARG A 180 -21.80 -6.98 -17.67
CA ARG A 180 -23.21 -6.55 -17.80
C ARG A 180 -24.21 -7.68 -17.56
N ARG A 181 -23.78 -8.93 -17.65
CA ARG A 181 -24.61 -10.12 -17.42
C ARG A 181 -23.81 -11.14 -16.62
N LYS A 182 -24.46 -11.75 -15.61
CA LYS A 182 -23.87 -12.83 -14.81
C LYS A 182 -23.41 -13.96 -15.74
N GLY A 183 -22.13 -14.33 -15.64
CA GLY A 183 -21.53 -15.40 -16.44
C GLY A 183 -20.88 -14.95 -17.76
N LEU A 184 -20.93 -13.66 -18.11
CA LEU A 184 -20.14 -13.12 -19.21
C LEU A 184 -18.77 -12.68 -18.67
N ALA A 185 -17.67 -13.10 -19.28
CA ALA A 185 -16.36 -12.52 -19.00
C ALA A 185 -16.24 -11.17 -19.74
N VAL A 186 -15.71 -10.15 -19.08
CA VAL A 186 -15.31 -8.89 -19.74
C VAL A 186 -13.80 -8.88 -19.81
N GLU A 187 -13.27 -8.53 -20.97
CA GLU A 187 -11.84 -8.34 -21.13
C GLU A 187 -11.39 -7.15 -20.28
N PRO A 188 -10.34 -7.30 -19.46
CA PRO A 188 -9.80 -6.19 -18.68
C PRO A 188 -9.20 -5.12 -19.58
N VAL A 189 -9.08 -3.89 -19.06
CA VAL A 189 -8.32 -2.83 -19.74
C VAL A 189 -6.86 -3.28 -19.86
N THR A 190 -6.30 -3.21 -21.07
CA THR A 190 -4.92 -3.66 -21.34
C THR A 190 -3.91 -2.79 -20.60
N SER A 191 -2.69 -3.31 -20.41
CA SER A 191 -1.57 -2.59 -19.79
C SER A 191 -1.31 -1.24 -20.46
N GLU A 192 -1.34 -1.19 -21.79
CA GLU A 192 -1.07 0.00 -22.58
C GLU A 192 -2.12 1.09 -22.33
N LEU A 193 -3.39 0.69 -22.22
CA LEU A 193 -4.49 1.60 -21.94
C LEU A 193 -4.52 2.05 -20.48
N LYS A 194 -4.10 1.21 -19.53
CA LYS A 194 -3.90 1.61 -18.13
C LYS A 194 -2.82 2.69 -18.00
N GLU A 195 -1.70 2.52 -18.69
CA GLU A 195 -0.63 3.53 -18.73
C GLU A 195 -1.09 4.82 -19.41
N MET A 196 -1.90 4.74 -20.49
CA MET A 196 -2.52 5.91 -21.10
C MET A 196 -3.41 6.68 -20.12
N LEU A 197 -4.27 5.99 -19.35
CA LEU A 197 -5.12 6.61 -18.35
C LEU A 197 -4.32 7.24 -17.23
N LYS A 198 -3.30 6.54 -16.74
CA LYS A 198 -2.38 7.05 -15.71
C LYS A 198 -1.67 8.32 -16.18
N ALA A 199 -1.14 8.32 -17.41
CA ALA A 199 -0.51 9.49 -18.01
C ALA A 199 -1.48 10.68 -18.10
N TRP A 200 -2.75 10.46 -18.47
CA TRP A 200 -3.76 11.52 -18.49
C TRP A 200 -4.03 12.09 -17.09
N VAL A 201 -4.08 11.25 -16.06
CA VAL A 201 -4.25 11.68 -14.66
C VAL A 201 -3.03 12.48 -14.17
N GLU A 202 -1.81 11.98 -14.42
CA GLU A 202 -0.55 12.64 -14.04
C GLU A 202 -0.36 13.99 -14.75
N GLN A 203 -0.90 14.14 -15.96
CA GLN A 203 -0.95 15.41 -16.69
C GLN A 203 -2.01 16.40 -16.14
N GLY A 204 -2.67 16.07 -15.03
CA GLY A 204 -3.72 16.92 -14.45
C GLY A 204 -5.04 16.83 -15.20
N THR A 205 -5.29 15.72 -15.92
CA THR A 205 -6.52 15.43 -16.68
C THR A 205 -6.85 16.51 -17.71
N PRO A 206 -5.96 16.83 -18.67
CA PRO A 206 -6.22 17.86 -19.68
C PRO A 206 -7.45 17.51 -20.52
N GLU A 207 -8.24 18.52 -20.91
CA GLU A 207 -9.36 18.29 -21.82
C GLU A 207 -8.83 18.00 -23.22
N LYS A 208 -7.81 18.76 -23.64
CA LYS A 208 -7.20 18.70 -24.98
C LYS A 208 -5.74 18.25 -24.93
N VAL A 209 -5.32 17.53 -25.95
CA VAL A 209 -3.91 17.16 -26.16
C VAL A 209 -3.02 18.41 -26.13
N GLY A 210 -1.94 18.35 -25.36
CA GLY A 210 -0.98 19.45 -25.23
C GLY A 210 -1.45 20.62 -24.36
N GLU A 211 -2.66 20.57 -23.80
CA GLU A 211 -3.06 21.49 -22.74
C GLU A 211 -2.13 21.24 -21.56
N ARG A 212 -1.31 22.25 -21.22
CA ARG A 212 -0.53 22.17 -19.97
C ARG A 212 -1.53 21.99 -18.84
N PRO A 213 -1.22 21.18 -17.81
CA PRO A 213 -1.96 21.25 -16.56
C PRO A 213 -2.08 22.74 -16.26
N SER A 214 -3.32 23.25 -16.15
CA SER A 214 -3.53 24.60 -15.61
C SER A 214 -2.63 24.64 -14.40
N GLU A 215 -1.62 25.52 -14.46
CA GLU A 215 -0.52 25.58 -13.49
C GLU A 215 -1.15 25.26 -12.16
N VAL A 216 -0.77 24.15 -11.53
CA VAL A 216 -1.38 23.71 -10.28
C VAL A 216 -1.08 24.86 -9.36
N ILE A 217 -2.02 25.80 -9.29
CA ILE A 217 -1.92 26.93 -8.41
C ILE A 217 -1.86 26.19 -7.10
N ASP A 218 -0.71 26.31 -6.45
CA ASP A 218 -0.44 25.76 -5.13
C ASP A 218 -1.39 26.48 -4.18
N ARG A 219 -2.67 26.14 -4.33
CA ARG A 219 -3.76 26.68 -3.57
C ARG A 219 -3.56 26.01 -2.24
N PRO A 220 -3.39 26.80 -1.17
CA PRO A 220 -3.30 26.26 0.16
C PRO A 220 -4.42 25.24 0.34
N LEU A 221 -4.08 24.08 0.89
CA LEU A 221 -5.04 23.04 1.18
C LEU A 221 -6.13 23.65 2.08
N GLU A 222 -7.37 23.72 1.59
CA GLU A 222 -8.49 24.26 2.35
C GLU A 222 -9.17 23.14 3.17
N PRO A 223 -9.71 23.43 4.37
CA PRO A 223 -10.42 22.46 5.20
C PRO A 223 -11.86 22.27 4.70
N THR A 224 -12.02 21.83 3.44
CA THR A 224 -13.30 21.53 2.80
C THR A 224 -13.27 20.12 2.22
N TRP A 225 -14.43 19.48 2.07
CA TRP A 225 -14.48 18.15 1.45
C TRP A 225 -13.91 18.15 0.04
N VAL A 226 -14.22 19.16 -0.79
CA VAL A 226 -13.70 19.21 -2.18
C VAL A 226 -12.18 19.24 -2.20
N SER A 227 -11.57 20.07 -1.35
CA SER A 227 -10.11 20.19 -1.23
C SER A 227 -9.48 18.90 -0.71
N LEU A 228 -9.97 18.39 0.43
CA LEU A 228 -9.44 17.18 1.06
C LEU A 228 -9.68 15.92 0.21
N ARG A 229 -10.82 15.80 -0.47
CA ARG A 229 -11.10 14.69 -1.39
C ARG A 229 -10.10 14.65 -2.53
N ASN A 230 -9.82 15.80 -3.14
CA ASN A 230 -8.96 15.84 -4.33
C ASN A 230 -7.48 15.65 -3.98
N ASN A 231 -7.04 16.16 -2.82
CA ASN A 231 -5.63 16.18 -2.45
C ASN A 231 -5.22 15.08 -1.47
N VAL A 232 -6.15 14.61 -0.62
CA VAL A 232 -5.84 13.68 0.48
C VAL A 232 -6.64 12.38 0.36
N PHE A 233 -7.97 12.43 0.53
CA PHE A 233 -8.77 11.20 0.61
C PHE A 233 -8.78 10.43 -0.71
N GLY A 234 -8.90 11.09 -1.86
CA GLY A 234 -8.85 10.47 -3.19
C GLY A 234 -7.58 9.64 -3.41
N PRO A 235 -6.40 10.28 -3.41
CA PRO A 235 -5.15 9.58 -3.68
C PRO A 235 -4.70 8.64 -2.55
N LYS A 236 -5.06 8.88 -1.28
CA LYS A 236 -4.48 8.14 -0.14
C LYS A 236 -5.45 7.20 0.58
N CYS A 237 -6.76 7.41 0.50
CA CYS A 237 -7.75 6.68 1.30
C CYS A 237 -8.75 5.89 0.44
N ILE A 238 -9.35 6.54 -0.56
CA ILE A 238 -10.45 6.03 -1.39
C ILE A 238 -10.02 4.83 -2.23
N LEU A 239 -8.71 4.67 -2.51
CA LEU A 239 -8.16 3.47 -3.15
C LEU A 239 -8.60 2.19 -2.43
N CYS A 240 -8.60 2.20 -1.10
CA CYS A 240 -9.01 1.05 -0.28
C CYS A 240 -10.43 1.21 0.28
N HIS A 241 -10.81 2.45 0.60
CA HIS A 241 -12.09 2.82 1.23
C HIS A 241 -13.11 3.33 0.20
N ASN A 242 -13.41 2.54 -0.82
CA ASN A 242 -14.54 2.80 -1.71
C ASN A 242 -15.56 1.66 -1.62
N SER A 243 -16.76 1.86 -2.16
CA SER A 243 -17.88 0.92 -2.09
C SER A 243 -17.62 -0.44 -2.73
N TYR A 244 -16.52 -0.59 -3.47
CA TYR A 244 -16.07 -1.82 -4.12
C TYR A 244 -14.68 -2.27 -3.65
N GLY A 245 -14.03 -1.51 -2.78
CA GLY A 245 -12.66 -1.76 -2.33
C GLY A 245 -12.61 -2.88 -1.29
N PRO A 246 -11.39 -3.33 -0.93
CA PRO A 246 -11.20 -4.38 0.08
C PRO A 246 -11.79 -4.00 1.45
N ARG A 247 -12.08 -2.71 1.69
CA ARG A 247 -12.70 -2.19 2.91
C ARG A 247 -14.08 -1.57 2.68
N ALA A 248 -14.82 -2.03 1.68
CA ALA A 248 -16.16 -1.54 1.29
C ALA A 248 -17.17 -1.27 2.43
N PRO A 249 -17.20 -2.02 3.57
CA PRO A 249 -18.09 -1.67 4.69
C PRO A 249 -17.84 -0.28 5.29
N LYS A 250 -16.70 0.35 4.99
CA LYS A 250 -16.29 1.70 5.41
C LYS A 250 -15.94 2.55 4.16
N ALA A 251 -16.88 2.69 3.23
CA ALA A 251 -16.68 3.44 2.00
C ALA A 251 -16.71 4.96 2.24
N PHE A 252 -15.73 5.66 1.67
CA PHE A 252 -15.54 7.11 1.68
C PHE A 252 -15.47 7.70 0.26
N GLY A 253 -16.00 6.98 -0.75
CA GLY A 253 -15.87 7.37 -2.16
C GLY A 253 -16.54 8.72 -2.48
N THR A 254 -17.57 9.05 -1.72
CA THR A 254 -18.35 10.29 -1.83
C THR A 254 -18.57 10.94 -0.46
N PHE A 255 -18.89 12.23 -0.46
CA PHE A 255 -19.25 12.95 0.77
C PHE A 255 -20.43 12.30 1.47
N THR A 256 -21.48 11.98 0.71
CA THR A 256 -22.69 11.35 1.23
C THR A 256 -22.41 10.01 1.91
N GLU A 257 -21.56 9.16 1.32
CA GLU A 257 -21.15 7.89 1.93
C GLU A 257 -20.40 8.11 3.25
N MET A 258 -19.48 9.08 3.27
CA MET A 258 -18.70 9.39 4.46
C MET A 258 -19.55 9.95 5.61
N ILE A 259 -20.46 10.89 5.31
CA ILE A 259 -21.41 11.42 6.29
C ILE A 259 -22.41 10.34 6.73
N ALA A 260 -22.88 9.49 5.82
CA ALA A 260 -23.73 8.36 6.18
C ALA A 260 -23.00 7.38 7.13
N PHE A 261 -21.69 7.20 6.94
CA PHE A 261 -20.87 6.39 7.84
C PHE A 261 -20.69 7.06 9.21
N SER A 262 -20.54 8.39 9.27
CA SER A 262 -20.43 9.11 10.56
C SER A 262 -21.69 9.03 11.42
N PHE A 263 -22.86 8.82 10.81
CA PHE A 263 -24.08 8.55 11.59
C PHE A 263 -24.10 7.14 12.20
N LYS A 264 -23.38 6.17 11.61
CA LYS A 264 -23.27 4.80 12.13
C LYS A 264 -22.16 4.69 13.18
N ASP A 265 -21.04 5.37 12.94
CA ASP A 265 -19.93 5.47 13.86
C ASP A 265 -19.88 6.89 14.45
N LYS A 266 -20.52 7.07 15.61
CA LYS A 266 -20.63 8.37 16.28
C LYS A 266 -19.27 8.96 16.69
N GLY A 267 -18.23 8.14 16.80
CA GLY A 267 -16.87 8.59 17.10
C GLY A 267 -16.04 8.93 15.85
N LEU A 268 -16.58 8.70 14.64
CA LEU A 268 -15.84 8.95 13.40
C LEU A 268 -15.34 10.40 13.31
N PHE A 269 -16.20 11.34 13.67
CA PHE A 269 -15.92 12.78 13.70
C PHE A 269 -16.30 13.36 15.06
N ASN A 270 -15.29 13.75 15.84
CA ASN A 270 -15.46 14.45 17.09
C ASN A 270 -15.19 15.95 16.87
N GLN A 271 -16.25 16.74 16.66
CA GLN A 271 -16.11 18.18 16.38
C GLN A 271 -15.51 18.95 17.57
N GLY A 272 -15.83 18.54 18.80
CA GLY A 272 -15.32 19.18 20.02
C GLY A 272 -13.86 18.86 20.31
N SER A 273 -13.38 17.70 19.84
CA SER A 273 -11.97 17.31 19.89
C SER A 273 -11.59 16.54 18.62
N PRO A 274 -11.24 17.24 17.52
CA PRO A 274 -10.94 16.60 16.23
C PRO A 274 -9.85 15.54 16.31
N ILE A 275 -8.84 15.75 17.16
CA ILE A 275 -7.73 14.82 17.38
C ILE A 275 -8.18 13.47 17.96
N ASP A 276 -9.30 13.44 18.67
CA ASP A 276 -9.92 12.24 19.26
C ASP A 276 -10.94 11.59 18.32
N SER A 277 -11.02 12.03 17.06
CA SER A 277 -11.89 11.40 16.05
C SER A 277 -11.31 10.04 15.65
N HIS A 278 -12.15 9.00 15.54
CA HIS A 278 -11.71 7.68 15.08
C HIS A 278 -11.01 7.73 13.71
N LEU A 279 -11.41 8.66 12.81
CA LEU A 279 -10.71 8.85 11.54
C LEU A 279 -9.25 9.25 11.75
N ILE A 280 -8.98 10.20 12.65
CA ILE A 280 -7.62 10.66 12.97
C ILE A 280 -6.84 9.55 13.67
N GLY A 281 -7.48 8.84 14.61
CA GLY A 281 -6.90 7.66 15.25
C GLY A 281 -6.47 6.61 14.22
N ALA A 282 -7.32 6.29 13.25
CA ALA A 282 -7.02 5.33 12.18
C ALA A 282 -5.87 5.78 11.27
N ILE A 283 -5.78 7.07 10.94
CA ILE A 283 -4.66 7.62 10.16
C ILE A 283 -3.35 7.50 10.95
N LEU A 284 -3.38 7.86 12.24
CA LEU A 284 -2.19 7.86 13.09
C LEU A 284 -1.80 6.48 13.64
N GLY A 285 -2.69 5.50 13.57
CA GLY A 285 -2.51 4.20 14.24
C GLY A 285 -2.58 4.34 15.76
N ARG A 286 -3.43 5.25 16.26
CA ARG A 286 -3.64 5.43 17.70
C ARG A 286 -4.64 4.42 18.23
N VAL A 287 -4.45 4.08 19.50
CA VAL A 287 -5.22 3.13 20.30
C VAL A 287 -6.21 3.96 21.11
N ASP A 288 -7.51 3.74 20.92
CA ASP A 288 -8.46 4.06 22.00
C ASP A 288 -8.15 3.09 23.15
N ASP A 289 -8.34 3.52 24.40
CA ASP A 289 -7.89 2.87 25.64
C ASP A 289 -8.20 1.35 25.78
N ASP A 290 -9.01 0.79 24.89
CA ASP A 290 -9.37 -0.62 24.75
C ASP A 290 -8.51 -1.36 23.69
N GLU A 291 -7.26 -1.71 24.05
CA GLU A 291 -6.41 -2.84 23.60
C GLU A 291 -6.28 -3.27 22.11
N PHE A 292 -6.90 -2.63 21.13
CA PHE A 292 -6.74 -2.98 19.71
C PHE A 292 -5.71 -2.09 19.00
N TYR A 293 -4.53 -2.64 18.77
CA TYR A 293 -3.49 -2.02 17.94
C TYR A 293 -3.90 -2.03 16.47
N PHE A 294 -4.19 -0.85 15.92
CA PHE A 294 -4.22 -0.66 14.47
C PHE A 294 -2.87 -0.07 14.02
N ASN A 295 -2.28 -0.61 12.95
CA ASN A 295 -1.18 0.06 12.27
C ASN A 295 -1.72 1.37 11.65
N SER A 296 -0.88 2.40 11.59
CA SER A 296 -1.23 3.66 10.92
C SER A 296 -1.65 3.42 9.47
N MET A 297 -2.77 4.00 9.03
CA MET A 297 -3.14 4.02 7.62
C MET A 297 -2.24 4.98 6.81
N PRO A 298 -1.94 4.67 5.53
CA PRO A 298 -2.30 3.46 4.82
C PRO A 298 -1.54 2.22 5.35
N TYR A 299 -2.26 1.11 5.52
CA TYR A 299 -1.66 -0.18 5.84
C TYR A 299 -0.90 -0.69 4.61
N ASN A 300 0.43 -0.59 4.63
CA ASN A 300 1.29 -1.32 3.72
C ASN A 300 1.50 -2.73 4.28
N THR A 301 0.47 -3.59 4.23
CA THR A 301 0.65 -5.00 4.63
C THR A 301 1.46 -5.73 3.56
N PRO A 302 2.37 -6.64 3.93
CA PRO A 302 3.09 -7.49 2.98
C PRO A 302 2.20 -8.49 2.22
N SER A 303 0.92 -8.63 2.60
CA SER A 303 0.02 -9.68 2.10
C SER A 303 -0.93 -9.24 1.00
N ASP A 304 -1.08 -7.93 0.79
CA ASP A 304 -2.05 -7.40 -0.17
C ASP A 304 -1.23 -6.90 -1.36
N ASP A 305 -1.42 -7.52 -2.53
CA ASP A 305 -0.73 -7.34 -3.83
C ASP A 305 -0.80 -5.92 -4.43
N ILE A 306 -0.98 -4.90 -3.60
CA ILE A 306 -0.86 -3.50 -4.00
C ILE A 306 0.62 -3.13 -3.84
N GLU A 307 1.44 -3.44 -4.85
CA GLU A 307 2.81 -2.92 -5.00
C GLU A 307 2.89 -1.38 -4.99
N LYS A 308 1.74 -0.69 -4.95
CA LYS A 308 1.68 0.77 -4.89
C LYS A 308 1.92 1.25 -3.47
N LYS A 309 3.11 1.82 -3.27
CA LYS A 309 3.47 2.64 -2.11
C LYS A 309 2.49 3.84 -2.02
N ILE A 310 1.39 3.68 -1.30
CA ILE A 310 0.47 4.77 -1.00
C ILE A 310 1.21 5.74 -0.08
N GLU A 311 1.25 7.01 -0.45
CA GLU A 311 1.86 8.06 0.36
C GLU A 311 1.10 8.21 1.68
N LYS A 312 1.83 8.41 2.78
CA LYS A 312 1.22 8.73 4.07
C LYS A 312 0.56 10.12 4.02
N VAL A 313 -0.42 10.32 4.89
CA VAL A 313 -0.94 11.66 5.18
C VAL A 313 0.16 12.44 5.91
N THR A 314 0.50 13.60 5.38
CA THR A 314 1.48 14.54 5.97
C THR A 314 0.88 15.29 7.15
N ASP A 315 1.71 15.94 7.97
CA ASP A 315 1.24 16.71 9.11
C ASP A 315 0.31 17.86 8.69
N VAL A 316 0.61 18.53 7.58
CA VAL A 316 -0.23 19.62 7.03
C VAL A 316 -1.60 19.09 6.58
N GLU A 317 -1.62 17.96 5.88
CA GLU A 317 -2.89 17.33 5.47
C GLU A 317 -3.70 16.87 6.67
N LEU A 318 -3.04 16.31 7.69
CA LEU A 318 -3.68 15.88 8.93
C LEU A 318 -4.26 17.05 9.71
N GLU A 319 -3.55 18.18 9.77
CA GLU A 319 -4.06 19.42 10.35
C GLU A 319 -5.31 19.90 9.59
N MET A 320 -5.30 19.88 8.26
CA MET A 320 -6.46 20.28 7.47
C MET A 320 -7.66 19.34 7.65
N ILE A 321 -7.45 18.03 7.82
CA ILE A 321 -8.53 17.10 8.17
C ILE A 321 -9.12 17.45 9.53
N GLN A 322 -8.28 17.73 10.54
CA GLN A 322 -8.74 18.13 11.87
C GLN A 322 -9.52 19.44 11.84
N GLN A 323 -9.05 20.44 11.10
CA GLN A 323 -9.76 21.71 10.91
C GLN A 323 -11.12 21.49 10.21
N TRP A 324 -11.16 20.64 9.16
CA TRP A 324 -12.40 20.30 8.48
C TRP A 324 -13.41 19.58 9.41
N ILE A 325 -12.94 18.70 10.30
CA ILE A 325 -13.79 18.09 11.35
C ILE A 325 -14.29 19.16 12.33
N ALA A 326 -13.41 20.05 12.80
CA ALA A 326 -13.75 21.12 13.74
C ALA A 326 -14.84 22.06 13.19
N LEU A 327 -14.83 22.30 11.87
CA LEU A 327 -15.81 23.12 11.16
C LEU A 327 -17.15 22.42 10.90
N GLY A 328 -17.34 21.19 11.39
CA GLY A 328 -18.56 20.42 11.13
C GLY A 328 -18.62 19.84 9.71
N THR A 329 -17.45 19.45 9.19
CA THR A 329 -17.29 18.74 7.92
C THR A 329 -17.91 19.44 6.70
N PRO A 330 -17.64 20.73 6.45
CA PRO A 330 -18.24 21.47 5.35
C PRO A 330 -17.91 20.84 3.98
N TYR A 331 -18.90 20.80 3.09
CA TYR A 331 -18.71 20.25 1.75
C TYR A 331 -17.83 21.18 0.89
N SER A 332 -18.15 22.47 0.91
CA SER A 332 -17.48 23.53 0.17
C SER A 332 -17.16 24.73 1.08
N ARG A 333 -16.42 25.70 0.54
CA ARG A 333 -16.06 26.91 1.27
C ARG A 333 -17.29 27.74 1.60
N GLU A 334 -18.27 27.78 0.71
CA GLU A 334 -19.54 28.47 0.91
C GLU A 334 -20.32 27.90 2.11
N ASP A 335 -20.19 26.60 2.37
CA ASP A 335 -20.85 25.93 3.51
C ASP A 335 -20.20 26.25 4.86
N SER A 336 -18.91 26.61 4.86
CA SER A 336 -18.17 26.94 6.11
C SER A 336 -18.64 28.22 6.79
N ASN A 337 -19.43 29.06 6.10
CA ASN A 337 -20.01 30.29 6.65
C ASN A 337 -21.44 30.09 7.16
N LEU A 338 -22.02 28.89 7.06
CA LEU A 338 -23.33 28.61 7.59
C LEU A 338 -23.24 28.40 9.12
N PRO A 339 -24.16 28.98 9.91
CA PRO A 339 -24.17 28.76 11.35
C PRO A 339 -24.33 27.27 11.64
N SER A 340 -23.51 26.76 12.58
CA SER A 340 -23.47 25.34 12.93
C SER A 340 -24.87 24.83 13.28
N PRO A 341 -25.35 23.74 12.65
CA PRO A 341 -26.70 23.21 12.88
C PRO A 341 -26.88 22.52 14.25
N LEU A 342 -25.89 22.57 15.14
CA LEU A 342 -25.90 21.86 16.43
C LEU A 342 -25.94 22.75 17.67
N ASP A 343 -26.45 23.99 17.59
CA ASP A 343 -26.87 24.71 18.80
C ASP A 343 -28.23 24.18 19.31
N ASP A 344 -28.26 22.91 19.71
CA ASP A 344 -29.41 22.26 20.36
C ASP A 344 -29.66 22.80 21.78
N SER A 345 -28.87 23.78 22.26
CA SER A 345 -29.01 24.38 23.59
C SER A 345 -30.25 25.29 23.74
N LYS A 346 -31.08 25.43 22.69
CA LYS A 346 -32.26 26.31 22.70
C LYS A 346 -33.61 25.62 22.46
N VAL A 347 -33.66 24.28 22.38
CA VAL A 347 -34.94 23.54 22.34
C VAL A 347 -35.30 23.07 23.75
N ASP A 348 -35.49 24.03 24.64
CA ASP A 348 -36.24 23.83 25.89
C ASP A 348 -36.82 25.20 26.29
N LYS A 349 -38.04 25.48 25.81
CA LYS A 349 -39.03 26.36 26.44
C LYS A 349 -40.43 26.13 25.88
#